data_AF-A0A0M2JZ25-F1
#
_entry.id   AF-A0A0M2JZ25-F1
#
_cell.length_a   1.000
_cell.length_b   1.000
_cell.length_c   1.000
_cell.angle_alpha   90.00
_cell.angle_beta   90.00
_cell.angle_gamma   90.00
#
_symmetry.space_group_name_H-M   'P 1'
#
loop_
_entity.id
_entity.type
_entity.pdbx_description
1 polymer ?
#
loop_
_entity_poly.entity_id
_entity_poly.type
_entity_poly.pdbx_seq_one_letter_code
_entity_poly.pdbx_strand_id
1 'polypeptide(L)'
;MAAFLAAVTAISAAPVASAVPAPEVEYTYNVIVRRHFDFPNNDALGYGWGLCDKVGKGVPYAQLMADTKRDVFPNDEQAANYVVSYAIGILCPAQIWQLRNSAAGYRP
;
A
#
# COMPACT_ATOMS: atom_id res chain seq x y z
N MET A 1 -10.86 41.78 -49.85
CA MET A 1 -9.68 41.20 -49.19
C MET A 1 -9.92 41.24 -47.69
N ALA A 2 -10.28 40.11 -47.07
CA ALA A 2 -10.48 40.02 -45.62
C ALA A 2 -9.30 39.25 -45.02
N ALA A 3 -8.50 39.93 -44.18
CA ALA A 3 -7.37 39.34 -43.50
C ALA A 3 -7.83 38.63 -42.22
N PHE A 4 -7.68 37.31 -42.16
CA PHE A 4 -7.85 36.54 -40.93
C PHE A 4 -6.57 36.64 -40.09
N LEU A 5 -6.64 37.32 -38.95
CA LEU A 5 -5.59 37.32 -37.94
C LEU A 5 -5.71 36.03 -37.10
N ALA A 6 -4.80 35.08 -37.34
CA ALA A 6 -4.69 33.88 -36.52
C ALA A 6 -4.02 34.23 -35.18
N ALA A 7 -4.78 34.24 -34.09
CA ALA A 7 -4.26 34.39 -32.75
C ALA A 7 -3.59 33.07 -32.31
N VAL A 8 -2.25 33.06 -32.23
CA VAL A 8 -1.49 31.93 -31.69
C VAL A 8 -1.49 32.06 -30.16
N THR A 9 -2.37 31.32 -29.49
CA THR A 9 -2.34 31.16 -28.04
C THR A 9 -1.20 30.22 -27.66
N ALA A 10 -0.15 30.77 -27.07
CA ALA A 10 0.94 29.97 -26.50
C ALA A 10 0.40 29.15 -25.31
N ILE A 11 0.20 27.85 -25.53
CA ILE A 11 -0.13 26.92 -24.44
C ILE A 11 1.10 26.81 -23.56
N SER A 12 1.08 27.52 -22.43
CA SER A 12 2.11 27.38 -21.41
C SER A 12 1.98 26.00 -20.78
N ALA A 13 2.93 25.09 -21.07
CA ALA A 13 2.96 23.79 -20.44
C ALA A 13 3.19 23.98 -18.94
N ALA A 14 2.24 23.51 -18.12
CA ALA A 14 2.40 23.50 -16.67
C ALA A 14 3.61 22.63 -16.30
N PRO A 15 4.39 23.02 -15.27
CA PRO A 15 5.49 22.18 -14.80
C PRO A 15 4.97 20.83 -14.32
N VAL A 16 5.75 19.78 -14.58
CA VAL A 16 5.43 18.42 -14.12
C VAL A 16 5.55 18.39 -12.59
N ALA A 17 4.45 18.11 -11.91
CA ALA A 17 4.46 17.91 -10.46
C ALA A 17 5.24 16.62 -10.14
N SER A 18 6.27 16.74 -9.30
CA SER A 18 6.99 15.61 -8.72
C SER A 18 6.76 15.61 -7.22
N ALA A 19 5.93 14.69 -6.73
CA ALA A 19 5.77 14.48 -5.30
C ALA A 19 6.96 13.66 -4.76
N VAL A 20 7.47 14.02 -3.59
CA VAL A 20 8.41 13.17 -2.85
C VAL A 20 7.61 11.97 -2.32
N PRO A 21 7.97 10.72 -2.66
CA PRO A 21 7.31 9.55 -2.08
C PRO A 21 7.47 9.52 -0.56
N ALA A 22 6.37 9.32 0.16
CA ALA A 22 6.35 9.17 1.60
C ALA A 22 5.53 7.91 1.98
N PRO A 23 6.02 6.71 1.61
CA PRO A 23 5.26 5.47 1.76
C PRO A 23 4.92 5.15 3.22
N GLU A 24 5.79 5.50 4.16
CA GLU A 24 5.54 5.33 5.60
C GLU A 24 4.37 6.19 6.06
N VAL A 25 4.32 7.44 5.61
CA VAL A 25 3.22 8.37 5.95
C VAL A 25 1.91 7.87 5.37
N GLU A 26 1.90 7.44 4.11
CA GLU A 26 0.72 6.92 3.44
C GLU A 26 0.22 5.63 4.11
N TYR A 27 1.12 4.71 4.45
CA TYR A 27 0.77 3.47 5.13
C TYR A 27 0.20 3.73 6.53
N THR A 28 0.91 4.51 7.36
CA THR A 28 0.45 4.86 8.72
C THR A 28 -0.89 5.57 8.68
N TYR A 29 -1.09 6.50 7.74
CA TYR A 29 -2.39 7.14 7.55
C TYR A 29 -3.49 6.11 7.26
N ASN A 30 -3.25 5.18 6.35
CA ASN A 30 -4.25 4.18 5.96
C ASN A 30 -4.63 3.20 7.07
N VAL A 31 -3.67 2.78 7.91
CA VAL A 31 -3.92 1.76 8.94
C VAL A 31 -4.27 2.35 10.31
N ILE A 32 -3.64 3.45 10.71
CA ILE A 32 -3.90 4.09 12.01
C ILE A 32 -4.99 5.15 11.90
N VAL A 33 -4.86 6.12 11.00
CA VAL A 33 -5.76 7.29 10.99
C VAL A 33 -7.09 6.98 10.30
N ARG A 34 -7.06 6.28 9.17
CA ARG A 34 -8.26 6.00 8.37
C ARG A 34 -9.06 4.82 8.91
N ARG A 35 -8.38 3.78 9.40
CA ARG A 35 -9.00 2.52 9.80
C ARG A 35 -8.85 2.16 11.28
N HIS A 36 -7.97 2.85 12.02
CA HIS A 36 -7.80 2.67 13.47
C HIS A 36 -7.50 1.22 13.88
N PHE A 37 -6.54 0.58 13.18
CA PHE A 37 -6.05 -0.73 13.60
C PHE A 37 -5.10 -0.61 14.79
N ASP A 38 -5.23 -1.53 15.74
CA ASP A 38 -4.26 -1.71 16.82
C ASP A 38 -3.21 -2.73 16.40
N PHE A 39 -1.94 -2.43 16.69
CA PHE A 39 -0.78 -3.25 16.36
C PHE A 39 -0.03 -3.65 17.63
N PRO A 40 0.73 -4.77 17.61
CA PRO A 40 1.63 -5.10 18.69
C PRO A 40 2.56 -3.93 19.03
N ASN A 41 2.70 -3.62 20.31
CA ASN A 41 3.52 -2.51 20.81
C ASN A 41 3.15 -1.12 20.27
N ASN A 42 1.96 -0.94 19.67
CA ASN A 42 1.55 0.27 18.95
C ASN A 42 2.49 0.65 17.80
N ASP A 43 3.15 -0.34 17.19
CA ASP A 43 4.14 -0.11 16.13
C ASP A 43 3.64 -0.62 14.78
N ALA A 44 2.85 0.21 14.10
CA ALA A 44 2.34 -0.11 12.76
C ALA A 44 3.46 -0.22 11.72
N LEU A 45 4.44 0.69 11.76
CA LEU A 45 5.50 0.72 10.75
C LEU A 45 6.44 -0.48 10.88
N GLY A 46 6.89 -0.79 12.09
CA GLY A 46 7.70 -1.98 12.34
C GLY A 46 6.93 -3.25 11.99
N TYR A 47 5.63 -3.32 12.28
CA TYR A 47 4.78 -4.44 11.87
C TYR A 47 4.71 -4.57 10.33
N GLY A 48 4.47 -3.46 9.63
CA GLY A 48 4.40 -3.41 8.16
C GLY A 48 5.71 -3.86 7.50
N TRP A 49 6.86 -3.38 7.96
CA TRP A 49 8.17 -3.84 7.48
C TRP A 49 8.42 -5.31 7.82
N GLY A 50 7.96 -5.78 8.99
CA GLY A 50 8.01 -7.20 9.34
C GLY A 50 7.20 -8.09 8.37
N LEU A 51 6.06 -7.60 7.86
CA LEU A 51 5.32 -8.29 6.80
C LEU A 51 6.09 -8.33 5.49
N CYS A 52 6.75 -7.23 5.10
CA CYS A 52 7.65 -7.19 3.94
C CYS A 52 8.79 -8.23 4.06
N ASP A 53 9.39 -8.36 5.24
CA ASP A 53 10.41 -9.37 5.49
C ASP A 53 9.86 -10.80 5.35
N LYS A 54 8.66 -11.07 5.88
CA LYS A 54 8.01 -12.38 5.74
C LYS A 54 7.73 -12.72 4.28
N VAL A 55 7.19 -11.78 3.49
CA VAL A 55 6.95 -11.99 2.06
C VAL A 55 8.27 -12.20 1.30
N GLY A 56 9.30 -11.40 1.61
CA GLY A 56 10.63 -11.54 1.02
C GLY A 56 11.28 -12.89 1.30
N LYS A 57 10.97 -13.51 2.45
CA LYS A 57 11.38 -14.87 2.81
C LYS A 57 10.49 -15.98 2.23
N GLY A 58 9.45 -15.63 1.48
CA GLY A 58 8.53 -16.58 0.86
C GLY A 58 7.52 -17.19 1.81
N VAL A 59 7.18 -16.53 2.94
CA VAL A 59 6.12 -17.00 3.83
C VAL A 59 4.79 -17.06 3.05
N PRO A 60 4.04 -18.18 3.11
CA PRO A 60 2.79 -18.32 2.36
C PRO A 60 1.71 -17.33 2.80
N TYR A 61 0.87 -16.89 1.85
CA TYR A 61 -0.22 -15.93 2.11
C TYR A 61 -1.15 -16.37 3.25
N ALA A 62 -1.52 -17.65 3.29
CA ALA A 62 -2.38 -18.19 4.36
C ALA A 62 -1.78 -18.02 5.75
N GLN A 63 -0.45 -18.19 5.87
CA GLN A 63 0.25 -17.99 7.14
C GLN A 63 0.35 -16.50 7.49
N LEU A 64 0.63 -15.63 6.51
CA LEU A 64 0.61 -14.18 6.71
C LEU A 64 -0.74 -13.70 7.23
N MET A 65 -1.84 -14.19 6.64
CA MET A 65 -3.20 -13.87 7.06
C MET A 65 -3.51 -14.38 8.46
N ALA A 66 -3.12 -15.62 8.78
CA ALA A 66 -3.33 -16.19 10.12
C ALA A 66 -2.56 -15.42 11.20
N ASP A 67 -1.28 -15.13 10.96
CA ASP A 67 -0.44 -14.32 11.86
C ASP A 67 -1.03 -12.92 12.04
N THR A 68 -1.43 -12.27 10.94
CA THR A 68 -1.97 -10.91 10.99
C THR A 68 -3.27 -10.85 11.78
N LYS A 69 -4.21 -11.79 11.53
CA LYS A 69 -5.44 -11.89 12.33
C LYS A 69 -5.12 -12.07 13.82
N ARG A 70 -4.09 -12.84 14.17
CA ARG A 70 -3.73 -13.01 15.58
C ARG A 70 -3.18 -11.72 16.21
N ASP A 71 -2.43 -10.94 15.43
CA ASP A 71 -1.61 -9.86 15.96
C ASP A 71 -2.31 -8.49 15.97
N VAL A 72 -3.24 -8.23 15.04
CA VAL A 72 -3.90 -6.91 14.89
C VAL A 72 -5.36 -6.92 15.36
N PHE A 73 -5.87 -5.76 15.75
CA PHE A 73 -7.29 -5.57 16.07
C PHE A 73 -7.90 -4.46 15.20
N PRO A 74 -9.11 -4.64 14.61
CA PRO A 74 -9.92 -5.86 14.57
C PRO A 74 -9.19 -7.06 13.93
N ASN A 75 -9.52 -8.27 14.38
CA ASN A 75 -8.80 -9.52 14.05
C ASN A 75 -9.50 -10.39 12.98
N ASP A 76 -10.40 -9.79 12.21
CA ASP A 76 -11.11 -10.50 11.14
C ASP A 76 -10.29 -10.59 9.84
N GLU A 77 -10.80 -11.40 8.91
CA GLU A 77 -10.17 -11.62 7.60
C GLU A 77 -10.00 -10.33 6.79
N GLN A 78 -10.97 -9.42 6.87
CA GLN A 78 -10.97 -8.19 6.07
C GLN A 78 -9.93 -7.22 6.61
N ALA A 79 -9.80 -7.13 7.93
CA ALA A 79 -8.75 -6.39 8.62
C ALA A 79 -7.36 -6.90 8.24
N ALA A 80 -7.13 -8.21 8.37
CA ALA A 80 -5.84 -8.81 8.00
C ALA A 80 -5.50 -8.58 6.52
N ASN A 81 -6.48 -8.75 5.62
CA ASN A 81 -6.28 -8.54 4.19
C ASN A 81 -5.91 -7.08 3.89
N TYR A 82 -6.58 -6.13 4.54
CA TYR A 82 -6.30 -4.71 4.40
C TYR A 82 -4.88 -4.38 4.84
N VAL A 83 -4.48 -4.81 6.04
CA VAL A 83 -3.15 -4.54 6.60
C VAL A 83 -2.05 -5.14 5.72
N VAL A 84 -2.20 -6.42 5.32
CA VAL A 84 -1.22 -7.11 4.46
C VAL A 84 -1.12 -6.44 3.10
N SER A 85 -2.25 -6.17 2.44
CA SER A 85 -2.26 -5.59 1.10
C SER A 85 -1.65 -4.19 1.07
N TYR A 86 -1.92 -3.34 2.08
CA TYR A 86 -1.37 -1.99 2.15
C TYR A 86 0.10 -2.00 2.57
N ALA A 87 0.52 -2.88 3.48
CA ALA A 87 1.93 -2.99 3.87
C ALA A 87 2.77 -3.33 2.63
N ILE A 88 2.39 -4.38 1.90
CA ILE A 88 3.16 -4.82 0.72
C ILE A 88 3.01 -3.85 -0.45
N GLY A 89 1.80 -3.33 -0.66
CA GLY A 89 1.50 -2.43 -1.77
C GLY A 89 2.23 -1.08 -1.68
N ILE A 90 2.42 -0.57 -0.47
CA ILE A 90 2.97 0.77 -0.22
C ILE A 90 4.44 0.71 0.20
N LEU A 91 4.78 -0.12 1.20
CA LEU A 91 6.13 -0.12 1.78
C LEU A 91 7.13 -0.92 0.93
N CYS A 92 6.71 -2.06 0.37
CA CYS A 92 7.60 -2.94 -0.39
C CYS A 92 6.99 -3.38 -1.75
N PRO A 93 6.71 -2.43 -2.66
CA PRO A 93 6.00 -2.70 -3.91
C PRO A 93 6.70 -3.71 -4.82
N ALA A 94 8.03 -3.85 -4.72
CA ALA A 94 8.80 -4.86 -5.43
C ALA A 94 8.35 -6.31 -5.10
N GLN A 95 7.70 -6.52 -3.96
CA GLN A 95 7.23 -7.82 -3.49
C GLN A 95 5.76 -8.12 -3.83
N ILE A 96 5.03 -7.19 -4.47
CA ILE A 96 3.61 -7.37 -4.82
C ILE A 96 3.39 -8.65 -5.63
N TRP A 97 4.28 -8.95 -6.59
CA TRP A 97 4.15 -10.15 -7.40
C TRP A 97 4.25 -11.43 -6.54
N GLN A 98 5.21 -11.48 -5.62
CA GLN A 98 5.40 -12.61 -4.70
C GLN A 98 4.16 -12.82 -3.82
N LEU A 99 3.63 -11.74 -3.24
CA LEU A 99 2.40 -11.79 -2.45
C LEU A 99 1.23 -12.35 -3.27
N ARG A 100 0.97 -11.79 -4.45
CA ARG A 100 -0.14 -12.21 -5.32
C ARG A 100 -0.01 -13.65 -5.77
N ASN A 101 1.19 -14.09 -6.12
CA ASN A 101 1.46 -15.47 -6.48
C ASN A 101 1.19 -16.42 -5.31
N SER A 102 1.62 -16.04 -4.09
CA SER A 102 1.38 -16.85 -2.88
C SER A 102 -0.09 -16.88 -2.43
N ALA A 103 -0.90 -15.90 -2.83
CA ALA A 103 -2.33 -15.83 -2.56
C ALA A 103 -3.18 -16.64 -3.55
N ALA A 104 -2.57 -17.20 -4.60
CA ALA A 104 -3.30 -17.96 -5.62
C ALA A 104 -4.04 -19.16 -4.99
N GLY A 105 -5.36 -19.21 -5.22
CA GLY A 105 -6.22 -20.27 -4.69
C GLY A 105 -6.56 -20.15 -3.20
N TYR A 106 -6.17 -19.05 -2.53
CA TYR A 106 -6.46 -18.84 -1.12
C TYR A 106 -7.97 -18.76 -0.82
N ARG A 107 -8.39 -19.64 0.11
CA ARG A 107 -9.70 -19.86 0.73
C ARG A 107 -9.83 -19.25 2.14
N PRO A 108 -10.44 -18.07 2.40
CA PRO A 108 -10.65 -17.58 3.77
C PRO A 108 -11.48 -18.52 4.65
#